data_AF-A0A4Q9G5H9-F1
#
_entry.id   AF-A0A4Q9G5H9-F1
#
_cell.length_a   1.000
_cell.length_b   1.000
_cell.length_c   1.000
_cell.angle_alpha   90.00
_cell.angle_beta   90.00
_cell.angle_gamma   90.00
#
_symmetry.space_group_name_H-M   'P 1'
#
loop_
_entity.id
_entity.type
_entity.pdbx_description
1 polymer ?
#
loop_
_entity_poly.entity_id
_entity_poly.type
_entity_poly.pdbx_seq_one_letter_code
_entity_poly.pdbx_strand_id
1 'polypeptide(L)' 'MRLLKVLVVLILAAVIGLVGYAYLGDMQPVRSEVRSPIGAAAPVPVPDQAAPAEDAATSE' A
#
# COMPACT_ATOMS: atom_id res chain seq x y z
N MET A 1 -12.71 -27.31 -46.51
CA MET A 1 -11.29 -26.90 -46.33
C MET A 1 -11.07 -25.41 -46.07
N ARG A 2 -11.78 -24.50 -46.75
CA ARG A 2 -11.64 -23.05 -46.51
C ARG A 2 -12.14 -22.61 -45.13
N LEU A 3 -13.32 -23.09 -44.71
CA LEU A 3 -13.91 -22.77 -43.40
C LEU A 3 -13.03 -23.26 -42.23
N LEU A 4 -12.52 -24.49 -42.32
CA LEU A 4 -11.62 -25.05 -41.31
C LEU A 4 -10.33 -24.22 -41.18
N LYS A 5 -9.75 -23.76 -42.30
CA LYS A 5 -8.59 -22.87 -42.28
C LYS A 5 -8.90 -21.54 -41.60
N VAL A 6 -10.06 -20.94 -41.89
CA VAL A 6 -10.51 -19.70 -41.22
C VAL A 6 -10.66 -19.92 -39.71
N LEU A 7 -11.26 -21.04 -39.31
CA LEU A 7 -11.42 -21.38 -37.89
C LEU A 7 -10.06 -21.51 -37.19
N VAL A 8 -9.10 -22.19 -37.81
CA VAL A 8 -7.74 -22.33 -37.27
C VAL A 8 -7.07 -20.96 -37.11
N VAL A 9 -7.19 -20.08 -38.10
CA VAL A 9 -6.62 -18.71 -38.02
C VAL A 9 -7.27 -17.91 -36.90
N LEU A 10 -8.59 -18.00 -36.72
CA LEU A 10 -9.30 -17.33 -35.63
C LEU A 10 -8.84 -17.83 -34.25
N ILE A 11 -8.68 -19.14 -34.08
CA ILE A 11 -8.16 -19.72 -32.84
C ILE A 11 -6.74 -19.22 -32.59
N LEU A 12 -5.89 -19.21 -33.63
CA LEU A 12 -4.51 -18.73 -33.50
C LEU A 12 -4.45 -17.26 -33.11
N ALA A 13 -5.31 -16.41 -33.70
CA ALA A 13 -5.43 -15.00 -33.35
C ALA A 13 -5.88 -14.81 -31.89
N ALA A 14 -6.86 -15.61 -31.42
CA ALA A 14 -7.31 -15.57 -30.04
C ALA A 14 -6.20 -15.97 -29.05
N VAL A 15 -5.43 -17.02 -29.36
CA VAL A 15 -4.30 -17.46 -28.53
C VAL A 15 -3.21 -16.38 -28.47
N ILE A 16 -2.85 -15.78 -29.60
CA ILE A 16 -1.85 -14.70 -29.65
C ILE A 16 -2.31 -13.50 -28.81
N GLY A 17 -3.59 -13.10 -28.94
CA GLY A 17 -4.16 -12.03 -28.13
C GLY A 17 -4.13 -12.33 -26.64
N LEU A 18 -4.42 -13.58 -26.25
CA LEU A 18 -4.38 -14.02 -24.86
C LEU A 18 -2.95 -14.00 -24.29
N VAL A 19 -1.97 -14.50 -25.05
CA VAL A 19 -0.55 -14.45 -24.67
C VAL A 19 -0.07 -13.01 -24.55
N GLY A 20 -0.44 -12.15 -25.51
CA GLY A 20 -0.14 -10.72 -25.45
C GLY A 20 -0.75 -10.08 -24.21
N TYR A 21 -2.02 -10.34 -23.91
CA TYR A 21 -2.66 -9.84 -22.71
C TYR A 21 -2.00 -10.32 -21.41
N ALA A 22 -1.61 -11.60 -21.34
CA ALA A 22 -1.01 -12.16 -20.14
C ALA A 22 0.44 -11.69 -19.90
N TYR A 23 1.18 -11.38 -20.97
CA TYR A 23 2.61 -11.03 -20.88
C TYR A 23 2.89 -9.53 -21.01
N LEU A 24 2.18 -8.82 -21.91
CA LEU A 24 2.27 -7.36 -22.05
C LEU A 24 1.28 -6.62 -21.16
N GLY A 25 0.15 -7.23 -20.81
CA GLY A 25 -0.70 -6.69 -19.76
C GLY A 25 0.07 -6.85 -18.46
N ASP A 26 0.64 -5.74 -17.99
CA ASP A 26 1.41 -5.65 -16.75
C ASP A 26 0.58 -6.17 -15.58
N MET A 27 0.64 -7.48 -15.34
CA MET A 27 -0.04 -8.17 -14.26
C MET A 27 0.79 -8.13 -12.98
N GLN A 28 1.84 -7.31 -12.91
CA GLN A 28 2.52 -7.11 -11.64
C GLN A 28 1.61 -6.35 -10.68
N PRO A 29 1.26 -6.94 -9.53
CA PRO A 29 0.63 -6.17 -8.48
C PRO A 29 1.62 -5.12 -8.00
N VAL A 30 1.20 -3.85 -7.98
CA VAL A 30 1.97 -2.77 -7.34
C VAL A 30 2.10 -3.12 -5.85
N ARG A 31 3.25 -3.68 -5.47
CA ARG A 31 3.50 -4.08 -4.09
C ARG A 31 3.81 -2.85 -3.26
N SER A 32 2.88 -2.49 -2.38
CA SER A 32 3.14 -1.50 -1.34
C SER A 32 3.42 -2.23 -0.03
N GLU A 33 4.67 -2.17 0.44
CA GLU A 33 5.04 -2.65 1.77
C GLU A 33 4.67 -1.60 2.82
N VAL A 34 3.64 -1.88 3.61
CA VAL A 34 3.31 -1.07 4.78
C VAL A 34 4.12 -1.59 5.97
N ARG A 35 5.13 -0.84 6.39
CA ARG A 35 5.91 -1.15 7.61
C ARG A 35 5.40 -0.31 8.76
N SER A 36 4.83 -0.96 9.78
CA SER A 36 4.52 -0.32 11.05
C SER A 36 5.66 -0.61 12.04
N PRO A 37 6.32 0.42 12.59
CA PRO A 37 7.36 0.21 13.60
C PRO A 37 6.75 -0.34 14.88
N ILE A 38 7.22 -1.52 15.31
CA ILE A 38 6.85 -2.11 16.61
C ILE A 38 7.81 -1.54 17.64
N GLY A 39 7.35 -0.64 18.50
CA GLY A 39 8.16 -0.07 19.58
C GLY A 39 8.10 1.45 19.75
N ALA A 40 7.29 2.18 18.98
CA ALA A 40 6.87 3.51 19.40
C ALA A 40 5.92 3.34 20.61
N ALA A 41 6.50 3.12 21.79
CA ALA A 41 5.81 3.40 23.03
C ALA A 41 5.24 4.81 22.86
N ALA A 42 3.91 4.93 22.99
CA ALA A 42 3.28 6.24 23.05
C ALA A 42 4.08 7.10 24.06
N PRO A 43 4.32 8.39 23.79
CA PRO A 43 4.92 9.25 24.79
C PRO A 43 4.06 9.14 26.05
N VAL A 44 4.58 8.44 27.06
CA VAL A 44 3.97 8.37 28.38
C VAL A 44 4.03 9.81 28.87
N PRO A 45 2.91 10.47 29.17
CA PRO A 45 2.96 11.79 29.80
C PRO A 45 3.71 11.60 31.11
N VAL A 46 4.95 12.08 31.18
CA VAL A 46 5.63 12.24 32.47
C VAL A 46 4.80 13.33 33.17
N PRO A 47 4.18 13.04 34.32
CA PRO A 47 3.52 14.09 35.08
C PRO A 47 4.60 15.10 35.42
N ASP A 48 4.52 16.30 34.85
CA ASP A 48 5.39 17.38 35.25
C ASP A 48 5.24 17.55 36.76
N GLN A 49 6.37 17.30 37.39
CA GLN A 49 6.69 17.44 38.79
C GLN A 49 5.99 18.67 39.35
N ALA A 50 5.19 18.48 40.40
CA ALA A 50 4.50 19.55 41.11
C ALA A 50 5.48 20.72 41.34
N ALA A 51 5.25 21.82 40.64
CA ALA A 51 5.93 23.07 40.92
C ALA A 51 5.58 23.47 42.37
N PRO A 52 6.58 23.87 43.18
CA PRO A 52 6.33 24.26 44.55
C PRO A 52 5.43 25.49 44.55
N ALA A 53 4.44 25.49 45.43
CA ALA A 53 3.64 26.67 45.74
C ALA A 53 4.58 27.74 46.31
N GLU A 54 5.01 28.67 45.47
CA GLU A 54 5.85 29.80 45.85
C GLU A 54 5.03 31.09 45.64
N ASP A 55 4.32 31.41 46.72
CA ASP A 55 4.28 32.75 47.30
C ASP A 55 4.06 33.93 46.33
N ALA A 56 2.79 34.21 46.04
CA ALA A 56 2.34 35.52 45.57
C ALA A 56 1.07 35.93 46.34
N ALA A 57 1.14 35.85 47.66
CA ALA A 57 0.39 36.72 48.54
C ALA A 57 1.40 37.68 49.19
N THR A 58 1.19 38.99 49.03
CA THR A 58 1.81 40.13 49.76
C THR A 58 2.65 41.07 48.90
N SER A 59 2.31 42.37 48.99
CA SER A 59 2.94 43.59 48.42
C SER A 59 2.36 43.97 47.05
N GLU A 60 1.66 45.09 46.82
CA GLU A 60 1.58 46.40 47.51
C GLU A 60 0.21 47.04 47.23
#